data_AF-A0A072PTQ4-F1
#
_entry.id   AF-A0A072PTQ4-F1
#
_cell.length_a   1.000
_cell.length_b   1.000
_cell.length_c   1.000
_cell.angle_alpha   90.00
_cell.angle_beta   90.00
_cell.angle_gamma   90.00
#
_symmetry.space_group_name_H-M   'P 1'
#
loop_
_entity.id
_entity.type
_entity.pdbx_description
1 polymer ?
#
loop_
_entity_poly.entity_id
_entity_poly.type
_entity_poly.pdbx_seq_one_letter_code
_entity_poly.pdbx_strand_id
1 'polypeptide(L)'
;MSNNMTANGDDWKDLADRLSDSKGNNLQVGITLRRMILRLNERSPFATARGVFDNGCGTGSVISYILDVFGSEIPDSALVSAADFSRHMLEKLRETKEANVAAGKQVWDRLQLHNLDAHDLSTMADGSVSHVTGGHLYFLVSNPRQALEETYRILSKGGVLALSSGKGSQNLDALHDAVEEIRPGTNLQLLQEPWSSEAGVKNELEACGFVDTETFLVDAEIRYETHDDFAKTLLLMPIMKQAIESYTEDEKKRLLVKLVQALRSRNSAEPGTLTGTSIVAFGCRN
;
A
#
# COMPACT_ATOMS: atom_id res chain seq x y z
N MET A 1 22.22 -8.86 -11.89
CA MET A 1 21.58 -7.84 -12.74
C MET A 1 20.27 -7.48 -12.07
N SER A 2 20.18 -6.28 -11.48
CA SER A 2 18.92 -5.82 -10.90
C SER A 2 17.99 -5.47 -12.06
N ASN A 3 16.94 -6.26 -12.24
CA ASN A 3 15.91 -5.99 -13.23
C ASN A 3 15.04 -4.86 -12.65
N ASN A 4 15.33 -3.60 -13.00
CA ASN A 4 14.42 -2.48 -12.74
C ASN A 4 13.19 -2.66 -13.64
N MET A 5 12.21 -3.41 -13.15
CA MET A 5 10.95 -3.68 -13.85
C MET A 5 9.89 -2.70 -13.34
N THR A 6 9.44 -1.79 -14.22
CA THR A 6 8.41 -0.78 -13.91
C THR A 6 7.04 -1.31 -14.33
N ALA A 7 6.14 -1.55 -13.37
CA ALA A 7 4.73 -1.81 -13.65
C ALA A 7 4.04 -0.58 -14.27
N ASN A 8 3.14 -0.79 -15.23
CA ASN A 8 2.28 0.26 -15.78
C ASN A 8 0.90 0.24 -15.08
N GLY A 9 0.11 1.31 -15.25
CA GLY A 9 -1.19 1.45 -14.56
C GLY A 9 -2.25 0.39 -14.93
N ASP A 10 -2.14 -0.23 -16.10
CA ASP A 10 -3.05 -1.26 -16.59
C ASP A 10 -2.74 -2.65 -15.98
N ASP A 11 -1.49 -2.88 -15.55
CA ASP A 11 -1.08 -4.15 -14.90
C ASP A 11 -1.88 -4.44 -13.62
N TRP A 12 -2.42 -3.38 -13.00
CA TRP A 12 -3.20 -3.40 -11.76
C TRP A 12 -4.68 -3.72 -11.94
N LYS A 13 -5.20 -3.75 -13.18
CA LYS A 13 -6.64 -3.89 -13.45
C LYS A 13 -7.27 -5.10 -12.78
N ASP A 14 -6.74 -6.31 -13.04
CA ASP A 14 -7.32 -7.55 -12.51
C ASP A 14 -7.28 -7.59 -10.97
N LEU A 15 -6.25 -6.99 -10.37
CA LEU A 15 -6.16 -6.89 -8.92
C LEU A 15 -7.20 -5.89 -8.38
N ALA A 16 -7.39 -4.74 -9.05
CA ALA A 16 -8.37 -3.74 -8.66
C ALA A 16 -9.81 -4.30 -8.69
N ASP A 17 -10.16 -5.03 -9.75
CA ASP A 17 -11.46 -5.69 -9.88
C ASP A 17 -11.67 -6.69 -8.74
N ARG A 18 -10.65 -7.52 -8.46
CA ARG A 18 -10.76 -8.54 -7.41
C ARG A 18 -10.82 -7.98 -5.99
N LEU A 19 -10.04 -6.95 -5.69
CA LEU A 19 -10.10 -6.26 -4.40
C LEU A 19 -11.47 -5.61 -4.16
N SER A 20 -12.22 -5.35 -5.24
CA SER A 20 -13.56 -4.78 -5.19
C SER A 20 -14.66 -5.82 -5.10
N ASP A 21 -14.44 -7.07 -5.51
CA ASP A 21 -15.43 -8.14 -5.44
C ASP A 21 -15.52 -8.79 -4.05
N SER A 22 -14.53 -8.57 -3.19
CA SER A 22 -14.52 -8.99 -1.77
C SER A 22 -15.51 -8.20 -0.87
N LYS A 23 -16.46 -7.47 -1.48
CA LYS A 23 -17.54 -6.62 -0.92
C LYS A 23 -18.39 -7.23 0.21
N GLY A 24 -18.13 -8.46 0.64
CA GLY A 24 -18.78 -9.13 1.79
C GLY A 24 -18.15 -8.84 3.15
N ASN A 25 -16.93 -8.31 3.21
CA ASN A 25 -16.36 -7.77 4.44
C ASN A 25 -16.11 -6.28 4.22
N ASN A 26 -16.67 -5.43 5.07
CA ASN A 26 -16.18 -4.05 5.25
C ASN A 26 -14.66 -4.08 5.07
N LEU A 27 -14.10 -3.30 4.14
CA LEU A 27 -12.65 -3.14 4.00
C LEU A 27 -12.14 -2.54 5.32
N GLN A 28 -11.96 -3.41 6.32
CA GLN A 28 -11.38 -3.07 7.57
C GLN A 28 -9.92 -2.86 7.22
N VAL A 29 -9.51 -1.59 7.26
CA VAL A 29 -8.10 -1.22 7.09
C VAL A 29 -7.23 -2.20 7.89
N GLY A 30 -6.25 -2.82 7.21
CA GLY A 30 -5.39 -3.80 7.85
C GLY A 30 -4.73 -3.21 9.10
N ILE A 31 -4.44 -4.05 10.10
CA ILE A 31 -3.94 -3.59 11.40
C ILE A 31 -2.71 -2.68 11.28
N THR A 32 -1.81 -2.96 10.34
CA THR A 32 -0.66 -2.11 9.99
C THR A 32 -1.08 -0.69 9.65
N LEU A 33 -1.94 -0.53 8.64
CA LEU A 33 -2.40 0.77 8.17
C LEU A 33 -3.23 1.48 9.24
N ARG A 34 -4.03 0.74 10.01
CA ARG A 34 -4.77 1.29 11.15
C ARG A 34 -3.84 1.89 12.19
N ARG A 35 -2.81 1.16 12.60
CA ARG A 35 -1.82 1.60 13.59
C ARG A 35 -1.00 2.79 13.06
N MET A 36 -0.65 2.78 11.78
CA MET A 36 -0.01 3.90 11.10
C MET A 36 -0.86 5.17 11.19
N ILE A 37 -2.14 5.10 10.83
CA ILE A 37 -3.03 6.27 10.82
C ILE A 37 -3.33 6.78 12.25
N LEU A 38 -3.55 5.87 13.21
CA LEU A 38 -3.76 6.26 14.61
C LEU A 38 -2.54 7.00 15.17
N ARG A 39 -1.34 6.45 14.92
CA ARG A 39 -0.08 7.07 15.38
C ARG A 39 0.22 8.37 14.65
N LEU A 40 -0.15 8.48 13.37
CA LEU A 40 -0.09 9.74 12.63
C LEU A 40 -0.90 10.82 13.36
N ASN A 41 -2.17 10.53 13.68
CA ASN A 41 -3.05 11.47 14.37
C ASN A 41 -2.55 11.83 15.78
N GLU A 42 -1.94 10.89 16.52
CA GLU A 42 -1.31 11.19 17.82
C GLU A 42 -0.15 12.18 17.70
N ARG A 43 0.66 12.06 16.65
CA ARG A 43 1.85 12.91 16.42
C ARG A 43 1.49 14.26 15.82
N SER A 44 0.57 14.25 14.87
CA SER A 44 0.11 15.41 14.12
C SER A 44 -1.39 15.25 13.91
N PRO A 45 -2.22 15.84 14.78
CA PRO A 45 -3.66 15.66 14.72
C PRO A 45 -4.26 16.12 13.40
N PHE A 46 -5.17 15.34 12.82
CA PHE A 46 -5.91 15.71 11.62
C PHE A 46 -6.73 16.99 11.80
N ALA A 47 -7.09 17.34 13.04
CA ALA A 47 -7.66 18.64 13.40
C ALA A 47 -6.79 19.85 13.07
N THR A 48 -5.50 19.65 12.83
CA THR A 48 -4.53 20.70 12.43
C THR A 48 -4.19 20.67 10.95
N ALA A 49 -4.81 19.76 10.19
CA ALA A 49 -4.46 19.57 8.78
C ALA A 49 -4.75 20.82 7.94
N ARG A 50 -3.77 21.20 7.12
CA ARG A 50 -3.93 22.14 6.00
C ARG A 50 -4.19 21.39 4.69
N GLY A 51 -3.73 20.15 4.62
CA GLY A 51 -4.01 19.22 3.55
C GLY A 51 -3.64 17.80 3.97
N VAL A 52 -4.43 16.83 3.50
CA VAL A 52 -4.24 15.39 3.66
C VAL A 52 -4.13 14.77 2.27
N PHE A 53 -3.03 14.07 2.00
CA PHE A 53 -2.77 13.44 0.72
C PHE A 53 -2.41 11.96 0.89
N ASP A 54 -3.18 11.07 0.27
CA ASP A 54 -2.88 9.63 0.22
C ASP A 54 -2.18 9.28 -1.10
N ASN A 55 -0.86 9.09 -1.05
CA ASN A 55 -0.03 8.78 -2.21
C ASN A 55 0.01 7.27 -2.45
N GLY A 56 -0.31 6.83 -3.67
CA GLY A 56 -0.47 5.41 -4.00
C GLY A 56 -1.67 4.80 -3.28
N CYS A 57 -2.82 5.46 -3.36
CA CYS A 57 -3.99 5.13 -2.54
C CYS A 57 -4.63 3.78 -2.87
N GLY A 58 -4.33 3.17 -4.02
CA GLY A 58 -4.99 1.97 -4.52
C GLY A 58 -6.50 2.16 -4.57
N THR A 59 -7.25 1.18 -4.08
CA THR A 59 -8.72 1.26 -3.94
C THR A 59 -9.17 2.13 -2.74
N GLY A 60 -8.24 2.74 -2.01
CA GLY A 60 -8.50 3.76 -1.01
C GLY A 60 -8.54 3.29 0.45
N SER A 61 -7.92 2.17 0.81
CA SER A 61 -7.96 1.63 2.19
C SER A 61 -7.54 2.65 3.25
N VAL A 62 -6.50 3.46 2.98
CA VAL A 62 -5.98 4.45 3.93
C VAL A 62 -6.90 5.66 4.00
N ILE A 63 -7.15 6.33 2.87
CA ILE A 63 -8.00 7.53 2.84
C ILE A 63 -9.43 7.27 3.33
N SER A 64 -10.01 6.10 3.03
CA SER A 64 -11.34 5.72 3.50
C SER A 64 -11.40 5.67 5.02
N TYR A 65 -10.40 5.07 5.67
CA TYR A 65 -10.34 5.01 7.13
C TYR A 65 -10.13 6.39 7.75
N ILE A 66 -9.28 7.23 7.15
CA ILE A 66 -9.09 8.61 7.61
C ILE A 66 -10.42 9.36 7.57
N LEU A 67 -11.16 9.29 6.45
CA LEU A 67 -12.44 9.96 6.29
C LEU A 67 -13.53 9.42 7.25
N ASP A 68 -13.61 8.11 7.42
CA ASP A 68 -14.62 7.49 8.28
C ASP A 68 -14.37 7.72 9.78
N VAL A 69 -13.11 7.83 10.20
CA VAL A 69 -12.74 7.96 11.62
C VAL A 69 -12.45 9.39 12.04
N PHE A 70 -11.71 10.14 11.22
CA PHE A 70 -11.22 11.49 11.55
C PHE A 70 -11.82 12.57 10.64
N GLY A 71 -12.69 12.21 9.70
CA GLY A 71 -13.20 13.13 8.69
C GLY A 71 -13.86 14.39 9.26
N SER A 72 -14.58 14.26 10.37
CA SER A 72 -15.21 15.39 11.07
C SER A 72 -14.22 16.29 11.82
N GLU A 73 -13.00 15.80 12.08
CA GLU A 73 -11.94 16.57 12.72
C GLU A 73 -11.15 17.38 11.69
N ILE A 74 -11.05 16.90 10.44
CA ILE A 74 -10.29 17.59 9.38
C ILE A 74 -10.94 18.95 9.07
N PRO A 75 -10.21 20.08 9.23
CA PRO A 75 -10.74 21.42 8.97
C PRO A 75 -11.34 21.54 7.57
N ASP A 76 -12.48 22.23 7.42
CA ASP A 76 -13.16 22.37 6.13
C ASP A 76 -12.31 23.07 5.06
N SER A 77 -11.38 23.93 5.48
CA SER A 77 -10.42 24.59 4.58
C SER A 77 -9.30 23.66 4.12
N ALA A 78 -9.14 22.48 4.73
CA ALA A 78 -8.07 21.55 4.37
C ALA A 78 -8.42 20.79 3.08
N LEU A 79 -7.44 20.71 2.19
CA LEU A 79 -7.51 19.85 1.01
C LEU A 79 -7.48 18.39 1.44
N VAL A 80 -8.36 17.56 0.88
CA VAL A 80 -8.33 16.12 1.08
C VAL A 80 -8.24 15.47 -0.29
N SER A 81 -7.13 14.81 -0.56
CA SER A 81 -6.86 14.22 -1.86
C SER A 81 -6.20 12.84 -1.75
N ALA A 82 -6.40 12.04 -2.80
CA ALA A 82 -5.77 10.75 -2.96
C ALA A 82 -5.29 10.61 -4.41
N ALA A 83 -4.15 9.95 -4.60
CA ALA A 83 -3.59 9.72 -5.91
C ALA A 83 -3.13 8.28 -6.12
N ASP A 84 -3.32 7.80 -7.33
CA ASP A 84 -2.77 6.54 -7.81
C ASP A 84 -2.50 6.63 -9.31
N PHE A 85 -1.44 5.99 -9.77
CA PHE A 85 -1.10 5.98 -11.19
C PHE A 85 -2.01 5.02 -11.98
N SER A 86 -2.63 4.04 -11.31
CA SER A 86 -3.62 3.16 -11.91
C SER A 86 -5.00 3.81 -11.92
N ARG A 87 -5.52 4.08 -13.13
CA ARG A 87 -6.90 4.55 -13.32
C ARG A 87 -7.94 3.54 -12.83
N HIS A 88 -7.63 2.25 -12.93
CA HIS A 88 -8.52 1.18 -12.47
C HIS A 88 -8.68 1.20 -10.95
N MET A 89 -7.59 1.42 -10.20
CA MET A 89 -7.65 1.61 -8.74
C MET A 89 -8.49 2.84 -8.36
N LEU A 90 -8.26 3.95 -9.05
CA LEU A 90 -9.03 5.19 -8.83
C LEU A 90 -10.51 5.05 -9.17
N GLU A 91 -10.88 4.26 -10.16
CA GLU A 91 -12.29 3.99 -10.48
C GLU A 91 -13.01 3.34 -9.29
N LYS A 92 -12.36 2.37 -8.63
CA LYS A 92 -12.93 1.69 -7.47
C LYS A 92 -13.05 2.59 -6.25
N LEU A 93 -12.07 3.47 -6.03
CA LEU A 93 -12.20 4.51 -5.03
C LEU A 93 -13.29 5.52 -5.39
N ARG A 94 -13.50 5.85 -6.68
CA ARG A 94 -14.59 6.71 -7.12
C ARG A 94 -15.96 6.08 -6.82
N GLU A 95 -16.16 4.80 -7.15
CA GLU A 95 -17.38 4.04 -6.78
C GLU A 95 -17.63 4.13 -5.26
N THR A 96 -16.57 3.95 -4.45
CA THR A 96 -16.66 4.04 -2.98
C THR A 96 -17.01 5.45 -2.50
N LYS A 97 -16.40 6.49 -3.10
CA LYS A 97 -16.71 7.89 -2.82
C LYS A 97 -18.19 8.17 -3.09
N GLU A 98 -18.67 7.82 -4.29
CA GLU A 98 -20.05 8.06 -4.72
C GLU A 98 -21.06 7.36 -3.81
N ALA A 99 -20.80 6.10 -3.44
CA ALA A 99 -21.65 5.36 -2.52
C ALA A 99 -21.73 6.01 -1.12
N ASN A 100 -20.61 6.48 -0.57
CA ASN A 100 -20.59 7.15 0.73
C ASN A 100 -21.27 8.52 0.71
N VAL A 101 -21.10 9.29 -0.38
CA VAL A 101 -21.82 10.55 -0.58
C VAL A 101 -23.33 10.30 -0.68
N ALA A 102 -23.76 9.30 -1.45
CA ALA A 102 -25.16 8.91 -1.56
C ALA A 102 -25.76 8.43 -0.21
N ALA A 103 -24.94 7.83 0.64
CA ALA A 103 -25.31 7.45 2.01
C ALA A 103 -25.31 8.63 3.01
N GLY A 104 -25.06 9.86 2.55
CA GLY A 104 -25.10 11.07 3.38
C GLY A 104 -23.81 11.38 4.14
N LYS A 105 -22.70 10.67 3.90
CA LYS A 105 -21.41 10.97 4.51
C LYS A 105 -20.74 12.15 3.79
N GLN A 106 -21.16 13.37 4.09
CA GLN A 106 -20.74 14.60 3.38
C GLN A 106 -19.21 14.82 3.33
N VAL A 107 -18.45 14.33 4.32
CA VAL A 107 -16.99 14.46 4.31
C VAL A 107 -16.34 13.83 3.07
N TRP A 108 -16.95 12.78 2.51
CA TRP A 108 -16.47 12.10 1.31
C TRP A 108 -16.57 12.97 0.05
N ASP A 109 -17.48 13.95 0.02
CA ASP A 109 -17.64 14.84 -1.13
C ASP A 109 -16.37 15.69 -1.37
N ARG A 110 -15.66 16.01 -0.27
CA ARG A 110 -14.41 16.79 -0.26
C ARG A 110 -13.21 16.05 -0.86
N LEU A 111 -13.28 14.72 -1.00
CA LEU A 111 -12.17 13.91 -1.50
C LEU A 111 -11.90 14.17 -2.99
N GLN A 112 -10.71 14.67 -3.32
CA GLN A 112 -10.24 14.83 -4.70
C GLN A 112 -9.39 13.64 -5.13
N LEU A 113 -9.64 13.12 -6.33
CA LEU A 113 -8.90 11.98 -6.88
C LEU A 113 -7.99 12.45 -8.02
N HIS A 114 -6.71 12.07 -7.97
CA HIS A 114 -5.73 12.46 -8.97
C HIS A 114 -5.05 11.23 -9.57
N ASN A 115 -4.95 11.17 -10.89
CA ASN A 115 -4.16 10.13 -11.57
C ASN A 115 -2.71 10.63 -11.71
N LEU A 116 -1.89 10.37 -10.70
CA LEU A 116 -0.50 10.83 -10.61
C LEU A 116 0.44 9.66 -10.33
N ASP A 117 1.66 9.75 -10.84
CA ASP A 117 2.76 8.87 -10.47
C ASP A 117 3.42 9.40 -9.20
N ALA A 118 3.72 8.52 -8.23
CA ALA A 118 4.41 8.92 -7.00
C ALA A 118 5.80 9.54 -7.26
N HIS A 119 6.42 9.26 -8.41
CA HIS A 119 7.70 9.86 -8.83
C HIS A 119 7.55 11.25 -9.47
N ASP A 120 6.32 11.69 -9.78
CA ASP A 120 6.03 12.99 -10.39
C ASP A 120 4.71 13.55 -9.84
N LEU A 121 4.85 14.38 -8.80
CA LEU A 121 3.76 15.14 -8.19
C LEU A 121 3.83 16.61 -8.61
N SER A 122 4.41 16.92 -9.77
CA SER A 122 4.65 18.31 -10.23
C SER A 122 3.41 19.18 -10.33
N THR A 123 2.22 18.56 -10.51
CA THR A 123 0.93 19.27 -10.50
C THR A 123 0.50 19.72 -9.11
N MET A 124 1.15 19.22 -8.05
CA MET A 124 0.94 19.66 -6.67
C MET A 124 1.96 20.73 -6.30
N ALA A 125 1.48 21.82 -5.70
CA ALA A 125 2.34 22.91 -5.28
C ALA A 125 3.24 22.51 -4.09
N ASP A 126 4.44 23.09 -4.06
CA ASP A 126 5.37 22.94 -2.94
C ASP A 126 4.72 23.36 -1.62
N GLY A 127 4.87 22.53 -0.59
CA GLY A 127 4.34 22.84 0.73
C GLY A 127 2.82 22.94 0.83
N SER A 128 2.08 22.37 -0.12
CA SER A 128 0.61 22.46 -0.19
C SER A 128 -0.12 21.58 0.82
N VAL A 129 0.49 20.50 1.32
CA VAL A 129 -0.16 19.54 2.22
C VAL A 129 0.59 19.37 3.53
N SER A 130 -0.13 19.09 4.61
CA SER A 130 0.45 18.90 5.95
C SER A 130 0.66 17.44 6.33
N HIS A 131 -0.16 16.54 5.77
CA HIS A 131 -0.15 15.12 6.08
C HIS A 131 -0.06 14.37 4.76
N VAL A 132 0.92 13.49 4.63
CA VAL A 132 0.99 12.53 3.53
C VAL A 132 0.98 11.12 4.09
N THR A 133 0.19 10.24 3.49
CA THR A 133 0.23 8.80 3.75
C THR A 133 0.73 8.05 2.52
N GLY A 134 1.50 6.98 2.74
CA GLY A 134 1.95 6.04 1.71
C GLY A 134 1.84 4.60 2.19
N GLY A 135 0.63 4.05 2.12
CA GLY A 135 0.33 2.70 2.58
C GLY A 135 0.83 1.63 1.60
N HIS A 136 1.87 0.88 1.95
CA HIS A 136 2.50 -0.11 1.08
C HIS A 136 2.94 0.40 -0.31
N LEU A 137 3.41 1.65 -0.39
CA LEU A 137 3.78 2.28 -1.67
C LEU A 137 5.29 2.20 -1.97
N TYR A 138 6.11 2.82 -1.13
CA TYR A 138 7.47 3.21 -1.53
C TYR A 138 8.41 2.04 -1.86
N PHE A 139 8.17 0.85 -1.32
CA PHE A 139 8.97 -0.33 -1.67
C PHE A 139 8.55 -1.01 -2.99
N LEU A 140 7.42 -0.61 -3.57
CA LEU A 140 6.89 -1.14 -4.83
C LEU A 140 7.25 -0.27 -6.05
N VAL A 141 7.70 0.96 -5.83
CA VAL A 141 8.05 1.88 -6.90
C VAL A 141 9.50 1.69 -7.36
N SER A 142 9.79 1.97 -8.63
CA SER A 142 11.11 1.74 -9.23
C SER A 142 12.22 2.62 -8.69
N ASN A 143 11.90 3.83 -8.22
CA ASN A 143 12.85 4.75 -7.60
C ASN A 143 12.24 5.35 -6.32
N PRO A 144 12.32 4.61 -5.20
CA PRO A 144 11.70 5.03 -3.94
C PRO A 144 12.19 6.39 -3.44
N ARG A 145 13.47 6.73 -3.67
CA ARG A 145 14.05 8.02 -3.27
C ARG A 145 13.43 9.18 -4.01
N GLN A 146 13.25 9.07 -5.33
CA GLN A 146 12.59 10.11 -6.11
C GLN A 146 11.14 10.32 -5.63
N ALA A 147 10.40 9.25 -5.34
CA ALA A 147 9.05 9.36 -4.79
C ALA A 147 9.03 10.01 -3.40
N LEU A 148 10.03 9.73 -2.55
CA LEU A 148 10.21 10.40 -1.25
C LEU A 148 10.57 11.88 -1.42
N GLU A 149 11.41 12.24 -2.39
CA GLU A 149 11.78 13.64 -2.69
C GLU A 149 10.56 14.45 -3.14
N GLU A 150 9.72 13.91 -4.02
CA GLU A 150 8.46 14.55 -4.41
C GLU A 150 7.51 14.68 -3.23
N THR A 151 7.42 13.66 -2.37
CA THR A 151 6.64 13.71 -1.14
C THR A 151 7.14 14.81 -0.19
N TYR A 152 8.47 14.91 -0.01
CA TYR A 152 9.09 15.95 0.79
C TYR A 152 8.79 17.35 0.22
N ARG A 153 8.86 17.51 -1.11
CA ARG A 153 8.57 18.77 -1.80
C ARG A 153 7.15 19.28 -1.56
N ILE A 154 6.14 18.41 -1.62
CA ILE A 154 4.74 18.81 -1.44
C ILE A 154 4.34 19.02 0.03
N LEU A 155 5.06 18.41 0.98
CA LEU A 155 4.81 18.59 2.41
C LEU A 155 5.11 20.01 2.85
N SER A 156 4.25 20.67 3.61
CA SER A 156 4.54 21.96 4.22
C SER A 156 5.61 21.83 5.30
N LYS A 157 6.29 22.94 5.69
CA LYS A 157 7.17 22.92 6.86
C LYS A 157 6.41 22.46 8.10
N GLY A 158 7.01 21.55 8.87
CA GLY A 158 6.38 20.84 9.99
C GLY A 158 5.37 19.77 9.59
N GLY A 159 5.15 19.56 8.29
CA GLY A 159 4.28 18.50 7.78
C GLY A 159 4.92 17.12 7.96
N VAL A 160 4.08 16.08 7.96
CA VAL A 160 4.47 14.71 8.30
C VAL A 160 4.11 13.72 7.17
N LEU A 161 5.05 12.83 6.87
CA LEU A 161 4.83 11.60 6.12
C LEU A 161 4.62 10.45 7.09
N ALA A 162 3.60 9.63 6.86
CA ALA A 162 3.45 8.30 7.43
C ALA A 162 3.45 7.25 6.32
N LEU A 163 4.28 6.21 6.44
CA LEU A 163 4.36 5.14 5.46
C LEU A 163 4.43 3.77 6.11
N SER A 164 4.16 2.74 5.31
CA SER A 164 4.37 1.34 5.70
C SER A 164 5.15 0.57 4.65
N SER A 165 5.95 -0.38 5.11
CA SER A 165 6.63 -1.40 4.30
C SER A 165 6.51 -2.79 4.95
N GLY A 166 7.10 -3.81 4.32
CA GLY A 166 7.11 -5.18 4.84
C GLY A 166 8.46 -5.59 5.40
N LYS A 167 8.49 -6.39 6.47
CA LYS A 167 9.71 -7.04 6.99
C LYS A 167 9.77 -8.52 6.62
N GLY A 168 8.63 -9.20 6.68
CA GLY A 168 8.50 -10.62 6.34
C GLY A 168 7.07 -11.10 6.60
N SER A 169 6.59 -12.09 5.84
CA SER A 169 5.24 -12.61 6.03
C SER A 169 5.06 -13.99 5.41
N GLN A 170 4.24 -14.81 6.05
CA GLN A 170 4.03 -16.20 5.67
C GLN A 170 3.50 -16.38 4.24
N ASN A 171 2.74 -15.42 3.71
CA ASN A 171 2.27 -15.45 2.32
C ASN A 171 3.40 -15.19 1.31
N LEU A 172 4.36 -14.31 1.63
CA LEU A 172 5.52 -14.09 0.79
C LEU A 172 6.46 -15.30 0.83
N ASP A 173 6.62 -15.92 2.00
CA ASP A 173 7.36 -17.18 2.12
C ASP A 173 6.70 -18.30 1.30
N ALA A 174 5.37 -18.39 1.30
CA ALA A 174 4.64 -19.36 0.48
C ALA A 174 4.82 -19.13 -1.03
N LEU A 175 4.86 -17.86 -1.47
CA LEU A 175 5.18 -17.49 -2.85
C LEU A 175 6.60 -17.89 -3.22
N HIS A 176 7.57 -17.56 -2.36
CA HIS A 176 8.96 -17.92 -2.56
C HIS A 176 9.13 -19.43 -2.72
N ASP A 177 8.59 -20.22 -1.77
CA ASP A 177 8.67 -21.69 -1.81
C ASP A 177 8.05 -22.26 -3.10
N ALA A 178 6.85 -21.78 -3.45
CA ALA A 178 6.16 -22.25 -4.64
C ALA A 178 6.91 -21.92 -5.94
N VAL A 179 7.52 -20.74 -6.02
CA VAL A 179 8.35 -20.34 -7.17
C VAL A 179 9.62 -21.17 -7.26
N GLU A 180 10.31 -21.38 -6.15
CA GLU A 180 11.52 -22.21 -6.10
C GLU A 180 11.25 -23.68 -6.44
N GLU A 181 10.08 -24.22 -6.11
CA GLU A 181 9.69 -25.56 -6.53
C GLU A 181 9.47 -25.69 -8.04
N ILE A 182 8.97 -24.64 -8.70
CA ILE A 182 8.70 -24.65 -10.15
C ILE A 182 9.96 -24.36 -10.95
N ARG A 183 10.75 -23.37 -10.53
CA ARG A 183 12.02 -22.98 -11.13
C ARG A 183 13.05 -22.67 -10.03
N PRO A 184 13.81 -23.69 -9.59
CA PRO A 184 14.85 -23.51 -8.60
C PRO A 184 15.89 -22.46 -9.02
N GLY A 185 16.31 -21.62 -8.08
CA GLY A 185 17.28 -20.54 -8.29
C GLY A 185 16.67 -19.24 -8.83
N THR A 186 15.35 -19.11 -8.88
CA THR A 186 14.68 -17.85 -9.25
C THR A 186 14.98 -16.76 -8.21
N ASN A 187 15.11 -17.14 -6.93
CA ASN A 187 15.37 -16.27 -5.78
C ASN A 187 14.43 -15.07 -5.76
N LEU A 188 13.11 -15.34 -5.78
CA LEU A 188 12.09 -14.28 -5.76
C LEU A 188 12.20 -13.45 -4.47
N GLN A 189 12.59 -12.19 -4.60
CA GLN A 189 12.70 -11.25 -3.49
C GLN A 189 11.68 -10.12 -3.65
N LEU A 190 10.53 -10.26 -2.99
CA LEU A 190 9.45 -9.26 -3.02
C LEU A 190 9.66 -8.12 -2.02
N LEU A 191 10.48 -8.35 -0.99
CA LEU A 191 10.92 -7.35 -0.03
C LEU A 191 12.44 -7.34 -0.03
N GLN A 192 13.02 -6.16 -0.25
CA GLN A 192 14.46 -5.98 -0.34
C GLN A 192 14.91 -4.85 0.57
N GLU A 193 16.15 -4.93 1.02
CA GLU A 193 16.79 -3.80 1.69
C GLU A 193 16.84 -2.59 0.74
N PRO A 194 16.66 -1.37 1.25
CA PRO A 194 16.54 -1.01 2.66
C PRO A 194 15.11 -1.15 3.24
N TRP A 195 14.12 -1.49 2.42
CA TRP A 195 12.70 -1.42 2.79
C TRP A 195 12.21 -2.58 3.66
N SER A 196 13.03 -3.62 3.82
CA SER A 196 12.79 -4.77 4.71
C SER A 196 13.28 -4.60 6.15
N SER A 197 13.91 -3.46 6.49
CA SER A 197 14.44 -3.20 7.83
C SER A 197 14.04 -1.84 8.38
N GLU A 198 13.78 -1.76 9.70
CA GLU A 198 13.44 -0.49 10.36
C GLU A 198 14.55 0.55 10.21
N ALA A 199 15.81 0.11 10.32
CA ALA A 199 16.98 0.97 10.13
C ALA A 199 17.11 1.43 8.68
N GLY A 200 16.89 0.54 7.71
CA GLY A 200 16.95 0.89 6.30
C GLY A 200 15.87 1.92 5.91
N VAL A 201 14.61 1.68 6.30
CA VAL A 201 13.51 2.63 6.05
C VAL A 201 13.79 3.98 6.69
N LYS A 202 14.27 3.99 7.94
CA LYS A 202 14.67 5.23 8.63
C LYS A 202 15.77 5.98 7.88
N ASN A 203 16.80 5.28 7.42
CA ASN A 203 17.91 5.88 6.68
C ASN A 203 17.45 6.48 5.34
N GLU A 204 16.52 5.84 4.62
CA GLU A 204 15.95 6.41 3.39
C GLU A 204 15.18 7.71 3.66
N LEU A 205 14.40 7.77 4.73
CA LEU A 205 13.72 9.01 5.14
C LEU A 205 14.73 10.12 5.44
N GLU A 206 15.74 9.84 6.28
CA GLU A 206 16.75 10.83 6.65
C GLU A 206 17.57 11.30 5.44
N ALA A 207 17.88 10.40 4.51
CA ALA A 207 18.59 10.73 3.27
C ALA A 207 17.80 11.69 2.37
N CYS A 208 16.47 11.66 2.42
CA CYS A 208 15.58 12.60 1.72
C CYS A 208 15.29 13.88 2.53
N GLY A 209 15.97 14.09 3.66
CA GLY A 209 15.88 15.31 4.47
C GLY A 209 14.75 15.30 5.51
N PHE A 210 14.04 14.19 5.69
CA PHE A 210 13.08 14.06 6.78
C PHE A 210 13.79 14.05 8.13
N VAL A 211 13.19 14.72 9.12
CA VAL A 211 13.65 14.79 10.51
C VAL A 211 12.62 14.15 11.45
N ASP A 212 12.95 14.04 12.74
CA ASP A 212 12.10 13.45 13.77
C ASP A 212 11.54 12.06 13.41
N THR A 213 12.38 11.27 12.76
CA THR A 213 12.02 9.97 12.19
C THR A 213 11.72 8.94 13.29
N GLU A 214 10.61 8.23 13.13
CA GLU A 214 10.18 7.14 14.01
C GLU A 214 9.90 5.91 13.15
N THR A 215 10.33 4.73 13.62
CA THR A 215 9.98 3.45 13.03
C THR A 215 9.55 2.48 14.12
N PHE A 216 8.61 1.59 13.80
CA PHE A 216 8.27 0.46 14.65
C PHE A 216 7.66 -0.69 13.85
N LEU A 217 7.70 -1.88 14.44
CA LEU A 217 7.10 -3.09 13.88
C LEU A 217 5.63 -3.21 14.27
N VAL A 218 4.83 -3.71 13.34
CA VAL A 218 3.45 -4.12 13.57
C VAL A 218 3.29 -5.56 13.14
N ASP A 219 2.87 -6.42 14.08
CA ASP A 219 2.42 -7.76 13.75
C ASP A 219 1.12 -7.67 12.96
N ALA A 220 1.16 -8.22 11.75
CA ALA A 220 0.08 -8.19 10.78
C ALA A 220 -0.57 -9.56 10.68
N GLU A 221 -1.90 -9.56 10.64
CA GLU A 221 -2.70 -10.72 10.28
C GLU A 221 -3.29 -10.50 8.89
N ILE A 222 -3.10 -11.47 8.00
CA ILE A 222 -3.73 -11.49 6.67
C ILE A 222 -4.78 -12.58 6.69
N ARG A 223 -6.05 -12.15 6.66
CA ARG A 223 -7.20 -13.04 6.65
C ARG A 223 -7.63 -13.36 5.23
N TYR A 224 -8.06 -14.59 5.00
CA TYR A 224 -8.57 -15.05 3.71
C TYR A 224 -9.67 -16.09 3.89
N GLU A 225 -10.58 -16.16 2.92
CA GLU A 225 -11.69 -17.11 2.95
C GLU A 225 -11.26 -18.52 2.50
N THR A 226 -10.50 -18.60 1.42
CA THR A 226 -9.98 -19.88 0.90
C THR A 226 -8.54 -19.73 0.43
N HIS A 227 -7.77 -20.82 0.51
CA HIS A 227 -6.39 -20.83 0.03
C HIS A 227 -6.30 -20.59 -1.48
N ASP A 228 -7.24 -21.15 -2.24
CA ASP A 228 -7.30 -21.02 -3.70
C ASP A 228 -7.56 -19.57 -4.13
N ASP A 229 -8.54 -18.93 -3.50
CA ASP A 229 -8.82 -17.52 -3.76
C ASP A 229 -7.61 -16.66 -3.41
N PHE A 230 -7.05 -16.85 -2.21
CA PHE A 230 -5.90 -16.06 -1.78
C PHE A 230 -4.66 -16.28 -2.66
N ALA A 231 -4.35 -17.53 -3.04
CA ALA A 231 -3.25 -17.86 -3.94
C ALA A 231 -3.39 -17.14 -5.29
N LYS A 232 -4.58 -17.20 -5.90
CA LYS A 232 -4.83 -16.48 -7.15
C LYS A 232 -4.66 -14.96 -6.95
N THR A 233 -5.03 -14.41 -5.80
CA THR A 233 -4.92 -12.96 -5.54
C THR A 233 -3.46 -12.54 -5.50
N LEU A 234 -2.62 -13.31 -4.83
CA LEU A 234 -1.18 -13.09 -4.80
C LEU A 234 -0.55 -13.12 -6.20
N LEU A 235 -0.99 -14.05 -7.06
CA LEU A 235 -0.49 -14.15 -8.44
C LEU A 235 -0.96 -13.00 -9.37
N LEU A 236 -1.97 -12.23 -8.96
CA LEU A 236 -2.42 -11.04 -9.72
C LEU A 236 -1.59 -9.79 -9.42
N MET A 237 -0.74 -9.80 -8.39
CA MET A 237 0.17 -8.69 -8.12
C MET A 237 1.06 -8.44 -9.36
N PRO A 238 1.23 -7.20 -9.83
CA PRO A 238 2.01 -6.93 -11.05
C PRO A 238 3.44 -7.47 -11.01
N ILE A 239 4.11 -7.36 -9.86
CA ILE A 239 5.43 -7.95 -9.66
C ILE A 239 5.44 -9.47 -9.85
N MET A 240 4.36 -10.16 -9.45
CA MET A 240 4.22 -11.59 -9.67
C MET A 240 3.92 -11.91 -11.13
N LYS A 241 3.01 -11.17 -11.77
CA LYS A 241 2.73 -11.33 -13.20
C LYS A 241 3.98 -11.21 -14.06
N GLN A 242 4.85 -10.24 -13.74
CA GLN A 242 6.14 -10.05 -14.40
C GLN A 242 7.12 -11.19 -14.07
N ALA A 243 7.25 -11.57 -12.80
CA ALA A 243 8.15 -12.66 -12.39
C ALA A 243 7.83 -14.00 -13.08
N ILE A 244 6.55 -14.23 -13.40
CA ILE A 244 6.09 -15.48 -14.03
C ILE A 244 5.76 -15.32 -15.52
N GLU A 245 6.10 -14.18 -16.15
CA GLU A 245 5.76 -13.91 -17.56
C GLU A 245 6.34 -14.98 -18.49
N SER A 246 7.59 -15.38 -18.22
CA SER A 246 8.30 -16.42 -18.99
C SER A 246 7.86 -17.85 -18.69
N TYR A 247 6.88 -18.04 -17.80
CA TYR A 247 6.38 -19.37 -17.45
C TYR A 247 5.44 -19.86 -18.55
N THR A 248 5.59 -21.13 -18.91
CA THR A 248 4.60 -21.86 -19.71
C THR A 248 3.27 -21.95 -18.96
N GLU A 249 2.18 -22.19 -19.68
CA GLU A 249 0.85 -22.35 -19.07
C GLU A 249 0.81 -23.53 -18.07
N ASP A 250 1.56 -24.60 -18.34
CA ASP A 250 1.68 -25.72 -17.42
C ASP A 250 2.50 -25.37 -16.17
N GLU A 251 3.53 -24.52 -16.29
CA GLU A 251 4.24 -23.97 -15.12
C GLU A 251 3.34 -23.07 -14.28
N LYS A 252 2.54 -22.18 -14.89
CA LYS A 252 1.60 -21.31 -14.16
C LYS A 252 0.53 -22.12 -13.42
N LYS A 253 -0.02 -23.18 -14.05
CA LYS A 253 -0.97 -24.09 -13.40
C LYS A 253 -0.34 -24.82 -12.22
N ARG A 254 0.87 -25.36 -12.40
CA ARG A 254 1.59 -26.03 -11.30
C ARG A 254 1.95 -25.05 -10.19
N LEU A 255 2.34 -23.81 -10.52
CA LEU A 255 2.63 -22.76 -9.56
C LEU A 255 1.42 -22.47 -8.66
N LEU A 256 0.23 -22.32 -9.24
CA LEU A 256 -0.99 -22.14 -8.45
C LEU A 256 -1.23 -23.32 -7.49
N VAL A 257 -1.10 -24.56 -7.97
CA VAL A 257 -1.24 -25.75 -7.11
C VAL A 257 -0.23 -25.75 -5.98
N LYS A 258 1.03 -25.42 -6.26
CA LYS A 258 2.11 -25.36 -5.27
C LYS A 258 1.91 -24.25 -4.25
N LEU A 259 1.46 -23.08 -4.71
CA LEU A 259 1.14 -21.96 -3.83
C LEU A 259 0.00 -22.33 -2.87
N VAL A 260 -1.08 -22.95 -3.37
CA VAL A 260 -2.18 -23.42 -2.51
C VAL A 260 -1.68 -24.44 -1.48
N GLN A 261 -0.80 -25.37 -1.87
CA GLN A 261 -0.19 -26.33 -0.95
C GLN A 261 0.69 -25.63 0.12
N ALA A 262 1.49 -24.66 -0.30
CA ALA A 262 2.38 -23.90 0.57
C ALA A 262 1.62 -22.99 1.55
N LEU A 263 0.47 -22.47 1.17
CA LEU A 263 -0.42 -21.73 2.07
C LEU A 263 -1.08 -22.71 3.07
N ARG A 264 -1.60 -23.84 2.59
CA ARG A 264 -2.27 -24.85 3.43
C ARG A 264 -1.33 -25.48 4.47
N SER A 265 -0.04 -25.60 4.16
CA SER A 265 0.95 -26.12 5.12
C SER A 265 1.22 -25.14 6.27
N ARG A 266 1.04 -23.84 6.03
CA ARG A 266 1.22 -22.77 7.03
C ARG A 266 -0.01 -22.58 7.90
N ASN A 267 -1.19 -22.71 7.30
CA ASN A 267 -2.45 -22.76 8.03
C ASN A 267 -3.39 -23.70 7.27
N SER A 268 -3.90 -24.75 7.91
CA SER A 268 -4.77 -25.72 7.24
C SER A 268 -6.25 -25.32 7.21
N ALA A 269 -6.64 -24.26 7.93
CA ALA A 269 -8.03 -23.84 8.10
C ALA A 269 -8.52 -22.91 6.98
N GLU A 270 -9.82 -22.98 6.69
CA GLU A 270 -10.57 -22.06 5.83
C GLU A 270 -11.88 -21.67 6.53
N PRO A 271 -12.21 -20.38 6.73
CA PRO A 271 -11.33 -19.22 6.54
C PRO A 271 -10.07 -19.30 7.41
N GLY A 272 -8.99 -18.71 6.91
CA GLY A 272 -7.66 -18.80 7.51
C GLY A 272 -7.03 -17.44 7.77
N THR A 273 -5.97 -17.45 8.57
CA THR A 273 -5.15 -16.29 8.90
C THR A 273 -3.68 -16.65 8.74
N LEU A 274 -2.93 -15.84 8.00
CA LEU A 274 -1.47 -15.88 7.99
C LEU A 274 -0.92 -14.69 8.77
N THR A 275 0.28 -14.86 9.33
CA THR A 275 0.97 -13.81 10.06
C THR A 275 2.09 -13.20 9.24
N GLY A 276 2.42 -11.96 9.56
CA GLY A 276 3.57 -11.24 9.06
C GLY A 276 3.96 -10.10 9.98
N THR A 277 5.01 -9.41 9.60
CA THR A 277 5.47 -8.21 10.28
C THR A 277 5.65 -7.11 9.26
N SER A 278 4.96 -6.01 9.49
CA SER A 278 5.12 -4.76 8.73
C SER A 278 6.00 -3.79 9.50
N ILE A 279 6.61 -2.86 8.77
CA ILE A 279 7.28 -1.70 9.33
C ILE A 279 6.36 -0.51 9.11
N VAL A 280 6.18 0.30 10.14
CA VAL A 280 5.55 1.62 10.03
C VAL A 280 6.63 2.66 10.28
N ALA A 281 6.64 3.72 9.48
CA ALA A 281 7.62 4.79 9.59
C ALA A 281 6.98 6.18 9.46
N PHE A 282 7.60 7.16 10.12
CA PHE A 282 7.22 8.57 10.10
C PHE A 282 8.43 9.44 9.85
N GLY A 283 8.22 10.58 9.20
CA GLY A 283 9.23 11.62 9.05
C GLY A 283 8.59 13.01 8.87
N CYS A 284 9.19 14.03 9.46
CA CYS A 284 8.73 15.41 9.37
C CYS A 284 9.57 16.22 8.38
N ARG A 285 8.96 17.17 7.68
CA ARG A 285 9.67 18.18 6.90
C ARG A 285 10.10 19.35 7.80
N ASN A 286 11.38 19.74 7.73
CA ASN A 286 11.92 20.93 8.40
C ASN A 286 11.68 22.22 7.59
#